data_AF-A0A8J5J016-F1
#
_entry.id   AF-A0A8J5J016-F1
#
_cell.length_a   1.000
_cell.length_b   1.000
_cell.length_c   1.000
_cell.angle_alpha   90.00
_cell.angle_beta   90.00
_cell.angle_gamma   90.00
#
_symmetry.space_group_name_H-M   'P 1'
#
loop_
_entity.id
_entity.type
_entity.pdbx_description
1 polymer ?
#
loop_
_entity_poly.entity_id
_entity_poly.type
_entity_poly.pdbx_seq_one_letter_code
_entity_poly.pdbx_strand_id
1 'polypeptide(L)' 'MLLADWHGNKKPPFLVFKTDEKSLFLWGDFSGHWPQDIMDNAAAINVVLPKVPTRYTYVCQPADVAWNHPFKRACVDAG' A
#
# COMPACT_ATOMS: atom_id res chain seq x y z
N MET A 1 7.11 5.30 2.07
CA MET A 1 7.90 4.25 1.40
C MET A 1 8.11 4.65 -0.06
N LEU A 2 9.22 5.32 -0.37
CA LEU A 2 9.61 5.63 -1.75
C LEU A 2 10.26 4.36 -2.32
N LEU A 3 9.80 3.87 -3.46
CA LEU A 3 10.57 2.88 -4.22
C LEU A 3 11.77 3.61 -4.80
N ALA A 4 12.88 3.57 -4.08
CA ALA A 4 14.18 3.96 -4.61
C ALA A 4 14.83 2.72 -5.24
N ASP A 5 15.47 2.88 -6.39
CA ASP A 5 16.40 1.86 -6.85
C ASP A 5 17.63 1.80 -5.93
N TRP A 6 18.52 0.83 -6.13
CA TRP A 6 19.74 0.69 -5.33
C TRP A 6 20.74 1.86 -5.47
N HIS A 7 20.51 2.78 -6.42
CA HIS A 7 21.27 4.01 -6.60
C HIS A 7 20.61 5.20 -5.87
N GLY A 8 19.50 4.98 -5.17
CA GLY A 8 18.76 6.02 -4.46
C GLY A 8 17.85 6.86 -5.37
N ASN A 9 17.68 6.48 -6.65
CA ASN A 9 16.78 7.19 -7.54
C ASN A 9 15.35 6.91 -7.13
N LYS A 10 14.68 7.95 -6.64
CA LYS A 10 13.26 7.90 -6.28
C LYS A 10 12.44 7.77 -7.55
N LYS A 11 11.83 6.60 -7.77
CA LYS A 11 10.79 6.47 -8.78
C LYS A 11 9.46 6.88 -8.15
N PRO A 12 8.54 7.49 -8.92
CA PRO A 12 7.19 7.71 -8.43
C PRO A 12 6.68 6.33 -7.97
N PRO A 13 6.43 6.17 -6.65
CA PRO A 13 5.80 4.96 -6.20
C PRO A 13 4.44 4.98 -6.91
N PHE A 14 4.05 3.85 -7.51
CA PHE A 14 2.79 3.67 -8.24
C PHE A 14 2.55 4.60 -9.46
N LEU A 15 2.41 4.00 -10.64
CA LEU A 15 1.53 4.53 -11.69
C LEU A 15 0.11 4.51 -11.11
N VAL A 16 -0.26 5.51 -10.30
CA VAL A 16 -1.67 5.82 -10.10
C VAL A 16 -2.07 6.56 -11.35
N PHE A 17 -2.77 5.86 -12.25
CA PHE A 17 -3.50 6.52 -13.31
C PHE A 17 -4.41 7.55 -12.63
N LYS A 18 -4.18 8.83 -12.90
CA LYS A 18 -5.13 9.86 -12.48
C LYS A 18 -6.44 9.55 -13.19
N THR A 19 -7.37 8.99 -12.45
CA THR A 19 -8.77 8.90 -12.87
C THR A 19 -9.49 10.13 -12.33
N ASP A 20 -10.45 10.65 -13.08
CA ASP A 20 -11.34 11.70 -12.57
C ASP A 20 -12.26 11.16 -11.46
N GLU A 21 -12.34 9.83 -11.33
CA GLU A 21 -13.13 9.14 -10.31
C GLU A 21 -12.39 9.04 -8.97
N LYS A 22 -13.17 9.12 -7.89
CA LYS A 22 -12.64 9.02 -6.53
C LYS A 22 -12.20 7.59 -6.25
N SER A 23 -10.91 7.41 -6.01
CA SER A 23 -10.31 6.09 -5.79
C SER A 23 -10.08 5.82 -4.30
N LEU A 24 -10.27 4.56 -3.88
CA LEU A 24 -10.02 4.12 -2.51
C LEU A 24 -8.69 3.37 -2.42
N PHE A 25 -7.81 3.79 -1.51
CA PHE A 25 -6.55 3.11 -1.26
C PHE A 25 -6.47 2.58 0.17
N LEU A 26 -6.64 1.26 0.33
CA LEU A 26 -6.63 0.58 1.63
C LEU A 26 -5.19 0.32 2.09
N TRP A 27 -4.76 1.01 3.15
CA TRP A 27 -3.39 0.88 3.68
C TRP A 27 -3.37 0.73 5.20
N GLY A 28 -2.40 -0.03 5.71
CA GLY A 28 -2.19 -0.25 7.14
C GLY A 28 -1.67 0.99 7.86
N ASP A 29 -2.01 1.12 9.14
CA ASP A 29 -1.65 2.24 10.03
C ASP A 29 -0.20 2.19 10.55
N PHE A 30 0.75 1.81 9.69
CA PHE A 30 2.18 1.93 9.99
C PHE A 30 2.63 3.38 9.77
N SER A 31 3.28 3.98 10.77
CA SER A 31 3.64 5.41 10.76
C SER A 31 4.43 5.85 9.51
N GLY A 32 5.26 4.97 8.94
CA GLY A 32 6.01 5.25 7.70
C GLY A 32 5.17 5.35 6.42
N HIS A 33 3.86 5.06 6.48
CA HIS A 33 2.91 5.26 5.37
C HIS A 33 2.24 6.63 5.38
N TRP A 34 2.31 7.38 6.49
CA TRP A 34 1.55 8.63 6.68
C TRP A 34 2.42 9.91 6.78
N PRO A 35 3.53 10.07 6.03
CA PRO A 35 4.19 11.36 5.97
C PRO A 35 3.33 12.36 5.17
N GLN A 36 3.47 13.65 5.49
CA GLN A 36 2.59 14.70 4.95
C GLN A 36 2.61 14.80 3.42
N ASP A 37 3.77 14.59 2.80
CA ASP A 37 3.95 14.61 1.34
C ASP A 37 3.11 13.54 0.62
N ILE A 38 2.92 12.38 1.23
CA ILE A 38 2.06 11.31 0.70
C ILE A 38 0.58 11.67 0.84
N MET A 39 0.20 12.28 1.97
CA MET A 39 -1.18 12.72 2.21
C MET A 39 -1.59 13.82 1.23
N ASP A 40 -0.71 14.79 1.01
CA ASP A 40 -0.91 15.89 0.06
C ASP A 40 -1.03 15.36 -1.37
N ASN A 41 -0.17 14.38 -1.75
CA ASN A 41 -0.23 13.75 -3.05
C ASN A 41 -1.55 13.00 -3.27
N ALA A 42 -2.00 12.21 -2.29
CA ALA A 42 -3.26 11.46 -2.38
C ALA A 42 -4.46 12.39 -2.56
N ALA A 43 -4.50 13.52 -1.85
CA ALA A 43 -5.53 14.54 -2.03
C ALA A 43 -5.49 15.14 -3.44
N ALA A 44 -4.30 15.44 -3.97
CA ALA A 44 -4.12 16.02 -5.31
C ALA A 44 -4.58 15.09 -6.46
N ILE A 45 -4.60 13.77 -6.22
CA ILE A 45 -5.02 12.76 -7.20
C ILE A 45 -6.39 12.14 -6.87
N ASN A 46 -7.19 12.77 -5.98
CA ASN A 46 -8.54 12.33 -5.60
C ASN A 46 -8.59 10.89 -5.02
N VAL A 47 -7.58 10.52 -4.24
CA VAL A 47 -7.50 9.24 -3.53
C VAL A 47 -7.90 9.38 -2.07
N VAL A 48 -8.78 8.49 -1.60
CA VAL A 48 -9.17 8.36 -0.20
C VAL A 48 -8.27 7.33 0.47
N LEU A 49 -7.71 7.69 1.63
CA LEU A 49 -6.80 6.86 2.42
C LEU A 49 -7.42 6.49 3.78
N PRO A 50 -8.31 5.49 3.88
CA PRO A 50 -8.74 4.96 5.16
C PRO A 50 -7.59 4.20 5.84
N LYS A 51 -7.47 4.38 7.16
CA LYS A 51 -6.53 3.62 8.00
C LYS A 51 -7.10 2.23 8.30
N VAL A 52 -6.37 1.19 7.92
CA VAL A 52 -6.64 -0.16 8.43
C VAL A 52 -5.89 -0.33 9.75
N PRO A 53 -6.58 -0.62 10.88
CA PRO A 53 -5.91 -0.69 12.16
C PRO A 53 -4.91 -1.86 12.21
N THR A 54 -3.75 -1.62 12.81
CA THR A 54 -2.56 -2.50 12.76
C THR A 54 -2.81 -3.93 13.21
N ARG A 55 -3.78 -4.17 14.10
CA ARG A 55 -4.08 -5.52 14.63
C ARG A 55 -5.06 -6.32 13.78
N TYR A 56 -5.58 -5.76 12.69
CA TYR A 56 -6.59 -6.41 11.87
C TYR A 56 -6.16 -6.53 10.40
N THR A 57 -4.93 -6.18 10.05
CA THR A 57 -4.48 -6.19 8.65
C THR A 57 -4.56 -7.59 8.04
N TYR A 58 -4.19 -8.62 8.79
CA TYR A 58 -4.21 -10.02 8.34
C TYR A 58 -5.61 -10.57 8.01
N VAL A 59 -6.69 -9.91 8.43
CA VAL A 59 -8.09 -10.27 8.10
C VAL A 59 -8.80 -9.22 7.24
N CYS A 60 -8.39 -7.96 7.32
CA CYS A 60 -9.06 -6.84 6.67
C CYS A 60 -8.33 -6.31 5.42
N GLN A 61 -7.03 -6.59 5.25
CA GLN A 61 -6.30 -6.16 4.06
C GLN A 61 -6.36 -7.25 2.98
N PRO A 62 -6.95 -6.95 1.81
CA PRO A 62 -7.06 -7.92 0.73
C PRO A 62 -5.70 -8.47 0.29
N ALA A 63 -4.64 -7.66 0.29
CA ALA A 63 -3.29 -8.11 -0.04
C ALA A 63 -2.77 -9.18 0.94
N ASP A 64 -3.07 -9.05 2.23
CA ASP A 64 -2.65 -10.03 3.23
C ASP A 64 -3.42 -11.35 3.09
N VAL A 65 -4.74 -11.27 2.92
CA VAL A 65 -5.64 -12.43 2.86
C VAL A 65 -5.54 -13.17 1.52
N ALA A 66 -5.65 -12.44 0.41
CA ALA A 66 -5.79 -13.04 -0.91
C ALA A 66 -4.44 -13.36 -1.58
N TRP A 67 -3.37 -12.63 -1.24
CA TRP A 67 -2.06 -12.80 -1.89
C TRP A 67 -1.00 -13.34 -0.93
N ASN A 68 -0.71 -12.64 0.17
CA ASN A 68 0.40 -13.00 1.05
C ASN A 68 0.15 -14.34 1.77
N HIS A 69 -1.07 -14.59 2.24
CA HIS A 69 -1.40 -15.83 2.92
C HIS A 69 -1.20 -17.08 2.03
N PRO A 70 -1.81 -17.17 0.81
CA PRO A 70 -1.57 -18.33 -0.05
C PRO A 70 -0.11 -18.41 -0.53
N PHE A 71 0.54 -17.27 -0.79
CA PHE A 71 1.96 -17.26 -1.16
C PHE A 71 2.85 -17.87 -0.07
N LYS A 72 2.71 -17.41 1.18
CA LYS A 72 3.48 -17.96 2.31
C LYS A 72 3.20 -19.43 2.52
N ARG A 73 1.96 -19.87 2.35
CA ARG A 73 1.60 -21.29 2.48
C ARG A 73 2.31 -22.15 1.43
N ALA A 74 2.30 -21.72 0.18
CA ALA A 74 3.01 -22.42 -0.89
C ALA A 74 4.52 -22.49 -0.63
N CYS A 75 5.12 -21.47 -0.03
CA CYS A 75 6.54 -21.51 0.34
C CYS A 75 6.86 -22.50 1.46
N VAL A 76 5.96 -22.66 2.44
CA VAL A 76 6.14 -23.66 3.53
C VAL A 76 5.97 -25.08 3.00
N ASP A 77 5.00 -25.30 2.12
CA ASP A 77 4.73 -26.63 1.55
C ASP A 77 5.81 -27.05 0.51
N ALA A 78 6.72 -26.15 0.13
CA ALA A 78 7.80 -26.39 -0.84
C ALA A 78 9.17 -26.72 -0.20
N GLY A 79 9.28 -26.70 1.13
CA GLY A 79 10.49 -27.06 1.89
C GLY A 79 10.36 -28.42 2.57
#